data_AF-A0A510ID21-F1
#
_entry.id   AF-A0A510ID21-F1
#
_cell.length_a   1.000
_cell.length_b   1.000
_cell.length_c   1.000
_cell.angle_alpha   90.00
_cell.angle_beta   90.00
_cell.angle_gamma   90.00
#
_symmetry.space_group_name_H-M   'P 1'
#
loop_
_entity.id
_entity.type
_entity.pdbx_description
1 polymer ?
#
loop_
_entity_poly.entity_id
_entity_poly.type
_entity_poly.pdbx_seq_one_letter_code
_entity_poly.pdbx_strand_id
1 'polypeptide(L)'
;MGYFTPIENMRDPIEAFRNGNIFSPDDSIFEIIFKYYASGRMMTAYWYIPFAILLFLSSPLHVKFIESSLITKVYVVAFLSILALFAHRPVSVTNPLHSYLFYTPFYLYGIVFSIYKDEMISFIRSKTKLLIFIVIMLISAQVYLGDVGNYTKPLFYYDGVDLQFLQKVAFISVLFFIFEKHTFNNYIITVLSKFSFSIYLIHPWVILVLFHLGNQFGYLINDRTEENNIALFIFMTGLVLFTSVAIAATFKWLLRGNRRTIYITGY
;
A
#
# COMPACT_ATOMS: atom_id res chain seq x y z
N MET A 1 -5.16 15.29 -5.57
CA MET A 1 -6.05 14.11 -5.45
C MET A 1 -6.66 13.81 -6.82
N GLY A 2 -5.98 13.09 -7.71
CA GLY A 2 -6.50 12.83 -9.06
C GLY A 2 -7.54 11.71 -9.16
N TYR A 3 -7.71 10.87 -8.13
CA TYR A 3 -8.34 9.55 -8.27
C TYR A 3 -9.80 9.47 -7.81
N PHE A 4 -10.29 10.44 -7.05
CA PHE A 4 -11.68 10.51 -6.56
C PHE A 4 -12.51 11.59 -7.25
N THR A 5 -11.88 12.29 -8.17
CA THR A 5 -12.46 13.39 -8.90
C THR A 5 -13.13 12.81 -10.13
N PRO A 6 -14.44 13.04 -10.36
CA PRO A 6 -15.08 12.68 -11.63
C PRO A 6 -14.21 13.15 -12.80
N ILE A 7 -14.14 12.39 -13.90
CA ILE A 7 -13.23 12.69 -15.03
C ILE A 7 -13.37 14.14 -15.50
N GLU A 8 -14.61 14.64 -15.54
CA GLU A 8 -14.97 16.02 -15.87
C GLU A 8 -14.38 17.10 -14.94
N ASN A 9 -13.97 16.71 -13.73
CA ASN A 9 -13.38 17.57 -12.72
C ASN A 9 -11.87 17.28 -12.53
N MET A 10 -11.31 16.28 -13.23
CA MET A 10 -9.88 15.97 -13.15
C MET A 10 -9.07 17.11 -13.78
N ARG A 11 -7.98 17.50 -13.12
CA ARG A 11 -7.03 18.51 -13.62
C ARG A 11 -6.42 18.11 -14.97
N ASP A 12 -6.31 16.80 -15.23
CA ASP A 12 -5.94 16.23 -16.52
C ASP A 12 -6.70 14.89 -16.72
N PRO A 13 -7.77 14.86 -17.52
CA PRO A 13 -8.51 13.62 -17.84
C PRO A 13 -7.65 12.54 -18.48
N ILE A 14 -6.56 12.91 -19.15
CA ILE A 14 -5.60 11.98 -19.77
C ILE A 14 -4.81 11.24 -18.67
N GLU A 15 -4.72 11.80 -17.46
CA GLU A 15 -4.10 11.14 -16.29
C GLU A 15 -4.81 9.81 -15.94
N ALA A 16 -6.12 9.74 -16.14
CA ALA A 16 -6.91 8.53 -15.93
C ALA A 16 -6.54 7.40 -16.90
N PHE A 17 -5.96 7.72 -18.05
CA PHE A 17 -5.56 6.80 -19.11
C PHE A 17 -4.04 6.83 -19.36
N ARG A 18 -3.26 7.24 -18.36
CA ARG A 18 -1.78 7.24 -18.46
C ARG A 18 -1.28 5.92 -19.01
N ASN A 19 -0.26 6.00 -19.87
CA ASN A 19 0.44 4.82 -20.36
C ASN A 19 0.81 3.92 -19.17
N GLY A 20 0.55 2.62 -19.29
CA GLY A 20 0.68 1.64 -18.20
C GLY A 20 -0.58 1.43 -17.37
N ASN A 21 -1.63 2.24 -17.55
CA ASN A 21 -2.97 1.91 -17.09
C ASN A 21 -3.61 0.88 -18.04
N ILE A 22 -4.43 -0.02 -17.49
CA ILE A 22 -5.13 -1.05 -18.29
C ILE A 22 -6.40 -0.50 -18.97
N PHE A 23 -6.92 0.64 -18.50
CA PHE A 23 -8.11 1.29 -19.04
C PHE A 23 -7.73 2.14 -20.25
N SER A 24 -8.58 2.12 -21.27
CA SER A 24 -8.46 2.91 -22.50
C SER A 24 -9.71 3.76 -22.73
N PRO A 25 -9.61 4.96 -23.32
CA PRO A 25 -10.78 5.73 -23.74
C PRO A 25 -11.69 4.97 -24.73
N ASP A 26 -11.10 4.05 -25.51
CA ASP A 26 -11.80 3.26 -26.53
C ASP A 26 -12.45 1.97 -25.97
N ASP A 27 -12.35 1.73 -24.66
CA ASP A 27 -12.93 0.53 -24.05
C ASP A 27 -14.46 0.56 -24.12
N SER A 28 -15.05 -0.54 -24.56
CA SER A 28 -16.49 -0.78 -24.44
C SER A 28 -16.93 -0.88 -22.98
N ILE A 29 -18.22 -0.65 -22.71
CA ILE A 29 -18.79 -0.79 -21.35
C ILE A 29 -18.47 -2.15 -20.74
N PHE A 30 -18.53 -3.23 -21.54
CA PHE A 30 -18.22 -4.58 -21.07
C PHE A 30 -16.74 -4.73 -20.67
N GLU A 31 -15.82 -4.19 -21.47
CA GLU A 31 -14.38 -4.19 -21.15
C GLU A 31 -14.09 -3.38 -19.89
N ILE A 32 -14.73 -2.22 -19.73
CA ILE A 32 -14.60 -1.39 -18.53
C ILE A 32 -15.03 -2.16 -17.28
N ILE A 33 -16.22 -2.79 -17.32
CA ILE A 33 -16.74 -3.59 -16.19
C ILE A 33 -15.76 -4.73 -15.88
N PHE A 34 -15.33 -5.48 -16.90
CA PHE A 34 -14.39 -6.56 -16.71
C PHE A 34 -13.06 -6.08 -16.10
N LYS A 35 -12.47 -5.01 -16.63
CA LYS A 35 -11.23 -4.42 -16.11
C LYS A 35 -11.38 -3.93 -14.68
N TYR A 36 -12.53 -3.39 -14.28
CA TYR A 36 -12.78 -2.99 -12.90
C TYR A 36 -12.76 -4.17 -11.92
N TYR A 37 -13.41 -5.29 -12.26
CA TYR A 37 -13.38 -6.49 -11.43
C TYR A 37 -12.01 -7.16 -11.44
N ALA A 38 -11.36 -7.24 -12.61
CA ALA A 38 -10.05 -7.87 -12.75
C ALA A 38 -8.95 -7.09 -12.02
N SER A 39 -8.99 -5.75 -12.03
CA SER A 39 -8.00 -4.91 -11.35
C SER A 39 -8.34 -4.57 -9.91
N GLY A 40 -9.60 -4.74 -9.50
CA GLY A 40 -10.10 -4.24 -8.22
C GLY A 40 -10.17 -2.71 -8.17
N ARG A 41 -9.99 -2.00 -9.29
CA ARG A 41 -9.98 -0.52 -9.34
C ARG A 41 -11.34 0.12 -9.09
N MET A 42 -12.43 -0.66 -9.04
CA MET A 42 -13.76 -0.12 -8.71
C MET A 42 -13.76 0.67 -7.39
N MET A 43 -12.85 0.32 -6.47
CA MET A 43 -12.65 1.01 -5.22
C MET A 43 -11.16 1.07 -4.88
N THR A 44 -10.68 2.21 -4.37
CA THR A 44 -9.25 2.40 -4.03
C THR A 44 -8.73 1.39 -3.03
N ALA A 45 -9.55 0.83 -2.15
CA ALA A 45 -9.12 -0.20 -1.21
C ALA A 45 -9.09 -1.62 -1.83
N TYR A 46 -9.56 -1.83 -3.06
CA TYR A 46 -9.79 -3.19 -3.61
C TYR A 46 -8.69 -3.63 -4.57
N TRP A 47 -7.78 -2.74 -4.98
CA TRP A 47 -6.68 -3.07 -5.89
C TRP A 47 -5.82 -4.25 -5.41
N TYR A 48 -5.69 -4.43 -4.09
CA TYR A 48 -4.85 -5.47 -3.52
C TYR A 48 -5.51 -6.85 -3.59
N ILE A 49 -6.84 -6.95 -3.77
CA ILE A 49 -7.55 -8.23 -3.73
C ILE A 49 -7.14 -9.12 -4.91
N PRO A 50 -7.16 -8.67 -6.19
CA PRO A 50 -6.68 -9.50 -7.30
C PRO A 50 -5.20 -9.88 -7.15
N PHE A 51 -4.36 -8.96 -6.65
CA PHE A 51 -2.97 -9.26 -6.30
C PHE A 51 -2.86 -10.36 -5.24
N ALA A 52 -3.66 -10.28 -4.17
CA ALA A 52 -3.67 -11.27 -3.10
C ALA A 52 -4.11 -12.65 -3.61
N ILE A 53 -5.10 -12.72 -4.51
CA ILE A 53 -5.50 -13.96 -5.18
C ILE A 53 -4.31 -14.59 -5.91
N LEU A 54 -3.56 -13.82 -6.69
CA LEU A 54 -2.36 -14.32 -7.39
C LEU A 54 -1.31 -14.87 -6.41
N LEU A 55 -1.13 -14.18 -5.27
CA LEU A 55 -0.23 -14.61 -4.21
C LEU A 55 -0.69 -15.93 -3.57
N PHE A 56 -1.98 -16.10 -3.29
CA PHE A 56 -2.52 -17.36 -2.78
C PHE A 56 -2.46 -18.50 -3.80
N LEU A 57 -2.76 -18.23 -5.07
CA LEU A 57 -2.61 -19.20 -6.16
C LEU A 57 -1.16 -19.68 -6.30
N SER A 58 -0.20 -18.83 -5.94
CA SER A 58 1.24 -19.14 -5.93
C SER A 58 1.69 -19.89 -4.68
N SER A 59 0.78 -20.26 -3.77
CA SER A 59 1.08 -21.03 -2.55
C SER A 59 1.95 -22.27 -2.79
N PRO A 60 1.72 -23.12 -3.81
CA PRO A 60 2.60 -24.27 -4.06
C PRO A 60 4.05 -23.87 -4.35
N LEU A 61 4.27 -22.72 -5.01
CA LEU A 61 5.61 -22.18 -5.24
C LEU A 61 6.23 -21.64 -3.95
N HIS A 62 5.42 -21.02 -3.09
CA HIS A 62 5.88 -20.56 -1.78
C HIS A 62 6.31 -21.73 -0.88
N VAL A 63 5.59 -22.85 -0.89
CA VAL A 63 5.97 -24.06 -0.15
C VAL A 63 7.32 -24.59 -0.67
N LYS A 64 7.47 -24.74 -2.00
CA LYS A 64 8.76 -25.14 -2.58
C LYS A 64 9.90 -24.19 -2.23
N PHE A 65 9.63 -22.89 -2.20
CA PHE A 65 10.60 -21.88 -1.79
C PHE A 65 11.00 -22.04 -0.31
N ILE A 66 10.04 -22.28 0.59
CA ILE A 66 10.27 -22.54 2.01
C ILE A 66 11.16 -23.78 2.21
N GLU A 67 10.91 -24.85 1.46
CA GLU A 67 11.65 -26.12 1.55
C GLU A 67 13.05 -26.06 0.89
N SER A 68 13.31 -25.07 0.04
CA SER A 68 14.58 -24.94 -0.68
C SER A 68 15.78 -24.58 0.22
N SER A 69 17.00 -24.72 -0.27
CA SER A 69 18.20 -24.32 0.48
C SER A 69 18.25 -22.81 0.75
N LEU A 70 18.97 -22.36 1.80
CA LEU A 70 19.16 -20.93 2.07
C LEU A 70 19.75 -20.19 0.86
N ILE A 71 20.71 -20.81 0.18
CA ILE A 71 21.33 -20.25 -1.03
C ILE A 71 20.27 -20.00 -2.10
N THR A 72 19.40 -20.99 -2.36
CA THR A 72 18.27 -20.85 -3.30
C THR A 72 17.33 -19.72 -2.88
N LYS A 73 16.98 -19.64 -1.58
CA LYS A 73 16.12 -18.57 -1.06
C LYS A 73 16.70 -17.19 -1.33
N VAL A 74 17.98 -16.99 -1.02
CA VAL A 74 18.70 -15.73 -1.24
C VAL A 74 18.75 -15.39 -2.73
N TYR A 75 19.09 -16.34 -3.60
CA TYR A 75 19.13 -16.09 -5.05
C TYR A 75 17.78 -15.68 -5.61
N VAL A 76 16.70 -16.38 -5.24
CA VAL A 76 15.35 -16.06 -5.72
C VAL A 76 14.91 -14.69 -5.23
N VAL A 77 15.11 -14.36 -3.95
CA VAL A 77 14.77 -13.04 -3.42
C VAL A 77 15.59 -11.94 -4.09
N ALA A 78 16.89 -12.13 -4.25
CA ALA A 78 17.76 -11.15 -4.90
C ALA A 78 17.37 -10.93 -6.37
N PHE A 79 17.16 -12.02 -7.12
CA PHE A 79 16.74 -11.96 -8.52
C PHE A 79 15.40 -11.22 -8.68
N LEU A 80 14.39 -11.58 -7.90
CA LEU A 80 13.09 -10.91 -7.94
C LEU A 80 13.16 -9.46 -7.45
N SER A 81 14.04 -9.15 -6.50
CA SER A 81 14.28 -7.77 -6.06
C SER A 81 14.89 -6.92 -7.17
N ILE A 82 15.82 -7.47 -7.97
CA ILE A 82 16.36 -6.80 -9.16
C ILE A 82 15.24 -6.53 -10.17
N LEU A 83 14.37 -7.52 -10.43
CA LEU A 83 13.22 -7.30 -11.32
C LEU A 83 12.29 -6.21 -10.79
N ALA A 84 11.98 -6.21 -9.49
CA ALA A 84 11.13 -5.19 -8.89
C ALA A 84 11.76 -3.78 -8.92
N LEU A 85 13.07 -3.67 -8.70
CA LEU A 85 13.82 -2.42 -8.80
C LEU A 85 13.68 -1.75 -10.15
N PHE A 86 13.60 -2.54 -11.23
CA PHE A 86 13.44 -2.01 -12.59
C PHE A 86 11.99 -2.04 -13.07
N ALA A 87 11.09 -2.78 -12.44
CA ALA A 87 9.67 -2.81 -12.82
C ALA A 87 8.90 -1.61 -12.24
N HIS A 88 9.28 -1.15 -11.04
CA HIS A 88 8.53 -0.23 -10.17
C HIS A 88 7.09 -0.72 -9.93
N ARG A 89 6.29 0.10 -9.23
CA ARG A 89 4.85 -0.18 -9.06
C ARG A 89 4.08 0.11 -10.35
N PRO A 90 2.99 -0.64 -10.61
CA PRO A 90 2.10 -0.31 -11.72
C PRO A 90 1.53 1.09 -11.57
N VAL A 91 1.46 1.81 -12.70
CA VAL A 91 0.75 3.09 -12.78
C VAL A 91 -0.64 2.89 -12.23
N SER A 92 -1.03 3.74 -11.27
CA SER A 92 -2.37 3.72 -10.71
C SER A 92 -2.77 2.39 -10.03
N VAL A 93 -1.84 1.45 -9.85
CA VAL A 93 -2.06 0.12 -9.25
C VAL A 93 -3.13 -0.72 -9.96
N THR A 94 -3.24 -0.57 -11.28
CA THR A 94 -4.34 -1.18 -12.07
C THR A 94 -4.02 -2.54 -12.66
N ASN A 95 -2.76 -2.94 -12.67
CA ASN A 95 -2.32 -4.19 -13.24
C ASN A 95 -1.90 -5.16 -12.11
N PRO A 96 -2.77 -6.13 -11.73
CA PRO A 96 -2.46 -7.07 -10.66
C PRO A 96 -1.23 -7.95 -10.92
N LEU A 97 -0.95 -8.29 -12.17
CA LEU A 97 0.21 -9.10 -12.54
C LEU A 97 1.51 -8.32 -12.34
N HIS A 98 1.51 -7.03 -12.73
CA HIS A 98 2.64 -6.14 -12.46
C HIS A 98 2.80 -5.92 -10.94
N SER A 99 1.72 -5.70 -10.20
CA SER A 99 1.75 -5.65 -8.74
C SER A 99 2.33 -6.94 -8.15
N TYR A 100 1.92 -8.11 -8.65
CA TYR A 100 2.43 -9.40 -8.22
C TYR A 100 3.95 -9.50 -8.42
N LEU A 101 4.46 -9.16 -9.61
CA LEU A 101 5.90 -9.13 -9.87
C LEU A 101 6.65 -8.21 -8.89
N PHE A 102 6.14 -6.99 -8.67
CA PHE A 102 6.79 -6.00 -7.82
C PHE A 102 6.76 -6.37 -6.33
N TYR A 103 5.64 -6.89 -5.83
CA TYR A 103 5.45 -7.17 -4.40
C TYR A 103 5.91 -8.57 -3.96
N THR A 104 6.06 -9.53 -4.86
CA THR A 104 6.56 -10.87 -4.55
C THR A 104 7.89 -10.89 -3.78
N PRO A 105 8.95 -10.13 -4.15
CA PRO A 105 10.19 -10.14 -3.38
C PRO A 105 10.02 -9.67 -1.93
N PHE A 106 9.13 -8.71 -1.65
CA PHE A 106 8.80 -8.33 -0.27
C PHE A 106 8.15 -9.47 0.50
N TYR A 107 7.23 -10.19 -0.15
CA TYR A 107 6.55 -11.34 0.47
C TYR A 107 7.54 -12.47 0.79
N LEU A 108 8.39 -12.84 -0.17
CA LEU A 108 9.41 -13.87 0.03
C LEU A 108 10.47 -13.44 1.05
N TYR A 109 10.85 -12.16 1.06
CA TYR A 109 11.71 -11.60 2.12
C TYR A 109 11.08 -11.80 3.51
N GLY A 110 9.78 -11.56 3.65
CA GLY A 110 9.04 -11.83 4.88
C GLY A 110 9.05 -13.31 5.29
N ILE A 111 8.94 -14.23 4.32
CA ILE A 111 9.08 -15.67 4.57
C ILE A 111 10.49 -15.99 5.11
N VAL A 112 11.54 -15.53 4.42
CA VAL A 112 12.93 -15.75 4.86
C VAL A 112 13.17 -15.17 6.26
N PHE A 113 12.70 -13.94 6.49
CA PHE A 113 12.78 -13.30 7.79
C PHE A 113 12.12 -14.15 8.88
N SER A 114 10.93 -14.68 8.60
CA SER A 114 10.17 -15.48 9.58
C SER A 114 10.85 -16.83 9.89
N ILE A 115 11.48 -17.46 8.89
CA ILE A 115 12.22 -18.73 9.07
C ILE A 115 13.48 -18.53 9.91
N TYR A 116 14.25 -17.46 9.65
CA TYR A 116 15.52 -17.16 10.31
C TYR A 116 15.39 -15.99 11.29
N LYS A 117 14.28 -15.95 12.03
CA LYS A 117 13.85 -14.79 12.81
C LYS A 117 14.95 -14.31 13.76
N ASP A 118 15.53 -15.21 14.54
CA ASP A 118 16.50 -14.86 15.58
C ASP A 118 17.82 -14.34 14.99
N GLU A 119 18.31 -15.00 13.93
CA GLU A 119 19.51 -14.60 13.20
C GLU A 119 19.31 -13.23 12.53
N MET A 120 18.15 -13.03 11.89
CA MET A 120 17.79 -11.78 11.21
C MET A 120 17.66 -10.63 12.20
N ILE A 121 16.99 -10.84 13.34
CA ILE A 121 16.90 -9.84 14.41
C ILE A 121 18.28 -9.48 14.93
N SER A 122 19.14 -10.48 15.20
CA SER A 122 20.52 -10.24 15.67
C SER A 122 21.33 -9.45 14.65
N PHE A 123 21.25 -9.81 13.37
CA PHE A 123 21.90 -9.10 12.27
C PHE A 123 21.42 -7.66 12.17
N ILE A 124 20.10 -7.44 12.11
CA ILE A 124 19.48 -6.11 12.00
C ILE A 124 19.82 -5.25 13.21
N ARG A 125 19.82 -5.81 14.42
CA ARG A 125 20.23 -5.11 15.65
C ARG A 125 21.63 -4.54 15.51
N SER A 126 22.57 -5.34 15.00
CA SER A 126 23.96 -4.90 14.80
C SER A 126 24.10 -3.82 13.71
N LYS A 127 23.16 -3.78 12.74
CA LYS A 127 23.18 -2.88 11.58
C LYS A 127 22.12 -1.78 11.63
N THR A 128 21.38 -1.62 12.74
CA THR A 128 20.20 -0.73 12.79
C THR A 128 20.55 0.70 12.41
N LYS A 129 21.65 1.24 12.95
CA LYS A 129 22.13 2.60 12.62
C LYS A 129 22.46 2.76 11.13
N LEU A 130 23.10 1.75 10.54
CA LEU A 130 23.42 1.73 9.12
C LEU A 130 22.15 1.67 8.26
N LEU A 131 21.18 0.83 8.62
CA LEU A 131 19.90 0.74 7.90
C LEU A 131 19.11 2.05 7.98
N ILE A 132 19.03 2.69 9.14
CA ILE A 132 18.40 4.01 9.30
C ILE A 132 19.14 5.06 8.45
N PHE A 133 20.47 5.06 8.46
CA PHE A 133 21.25 5.94 7.62
C PHE A 133 20.95 5.73 6.13
N ILE A 134 20.87 4.48 5.66
CA ILE A 134 20.50 4.15 4.28
C ILE A 134 19.09 4.68 3.96
N VAL A 135 18.11 4.50 4.86
CA VAL A 135 16.75 5.01 4.66
C VAL A 135 16.75 6.53 4.52
N ILE A 136 17.43 7.26 5.41
CA ILE A 136 17.51 8.73 5.36
C ILE A 136 18.25 9.18 4.09
N MET A 137 19.35 8.53 3.74
CA MET A 137 20.12 8.84 2.54
C MET A 137 19.28 8.69 1.27
N LEU A 138 18.52 7.58 1.15
CA LEU A 138 17.65 7.34 -0.01
C LEU A 138 16.48 8.33 -0.08
N ILE A 139 15.89 8.70 1.06
CA ILE A 139 14.85 9.74 1.10
C ILE A 139 15.42 11.09 0.67
N SER A 140 16.57 11.49 1.20
CA SER A 140 17.23 12.74 0.82
C SER A 140 17.58 12.76 -0.67
N ALA A 141 18.04 11.64 -1.22
CA ALA A 141 18.32 11.50 -2.65
C ALA A 141 17.06 11.68 -3.51
N GLN A 142 15.93 11.06 -3.13
CA GLN A 142 14.63 11.24 -3.81
C GLN A 142 14.19 12.71 -3.80
N VAL A 143 14.24 13.35 -2.63
CA VAL A 143 13.86 14.76 -2.48
C VAL A 143 14.76 15.67 -3.32
N TYR A 144 16.07 15.40 -3.32
CA TYR A 144 17.03 16.16 -4.13
C TYR A 144 16.81 15.99 -5.64
N LEU A 145 16.42 14.80 -6.09
CA LEU A 145 16.08 14.53 -7.49
C LEU A 145 14.73 15.10 -7.91
N GLY A 146 13.95 15.63 -6.95
CA GLY A 146 12.62 16.20 -7.20
C GLY A 146 11.52 15.14 -7.32
N ASP A 147 11.78 13.90 -6.87
CA ASP A 147 10.79 12.84 -6.93
C ASP A 147 9.72 13.03 -5.86
N VAL A 148 8.47 13.17 -6.29
CA VAL A 148 7.30 13.34 -5.42
C VAL A 148 6.34 12.16 -5.60
N GLY A 149 5.89 11.59 -4.48
CA GLY A 149 4.91 10.50 -4.50
C GLY A 149 5.57 9.12 -4.63
N ASN A 150 4.87 8.14 -5.22
CA ASN A 150 5.41 6.78 -5.39
C ASN A 150 6.05 6.63 -6.77
N TYR A 151 7.11 5.83 -6.85
CA TYR A 151 7.67 5.45 -8.15
C TYR A 151 6.71 4.50 -8.86
N THR A 152 6.13 4.96 -9.97
CA THR A 152 5.20 4.17 -10.78
C THR A 152 5.49 4.35 -12.26
N LYS A 153 5.45 3.27 -13.04
CA LYS A 153 5.65 3.33 -14.49
C LYS A 153 5.02 2.12 -15.19
N PRO A 154 4.89 2.12 -16.53
CA PRO A 154 4.57 0.91 -17.28
C PRO A 154 5.64 -0.17 -17.09
N LEU A 155 5.23 -1.44 -17.05
CA LEU A 155 6.12 -2.57 -16.75
C LEU A 155 7.39 -2.60 -17.63
N PHE A 156 7.24 -2.42 -18.94
CA PHE A 156 8.33 -2.52 -19.93
C PHE A 156 8.97 -1.18 -20.29
N TYR A 157 8.61 -0.10 -19.60
CA TYR A 157 9.23 1.21 -19.80
C TYR A 157 10.40 1.38 -18.82
N TYR A 158 11.55 1.90 -19.24
CA TYR A 158 12.67 2.17 -18.33
C TYR A 158 12.59 3.60 -17.79
N ASP A 159 12.68 3.76 -16.47
CA ASP A 159 12.60 5.06 -15.80
C ASP A 159 13.56 5.15 -14.61
N GLY A 160 14.75 4.56 -14.76
CA GLY A 160 15.74 4.48 -13.68
C GLY A 160 15.50 3.32 -12.71
N VAL A 161 16.03 3.48 -11.50
CA VAL A 161 16.03 2.47 -10.43
C VAL A 161 15.10 2.91 -9.30
N ASP A 162 14.26 2.00 -8.81
CA ASP A 162 13.35 2.26 -7.68
C ASP A 162 14.09 2.45 -6.36
N LEU A 163 14.45 3.70 -6.04
CA LEU A 163 15.04 4.07 -4.76
C LEU A 163 14.08 3.79 -3.59
N GLN A 164 12.76 3.86 -3.81
CA GLN A 164 11.76 3.58 -2.78
C GLN A 164 11.71 2.10 -2.44
N PHE A 165 11.95 1.21 -3.40
CA PHE A 165 12.06 -0.22 -3.14
C PHE A 165 13.18 -0.49 -2.12
N LEU A 166 14.39 0.01 -2.38
CA LEU A 166 15.55 -0.16 -1.48
C LEU A 166 15.27 0.44 -0.09
N GLN A 167 14.70 1.65 -0.08
CA GLN A 167 14.31 2.34 1.15
C GLN A 167 13.30 1.50 1.95
N LYS A 168 12.28 0.94 1.30
CA LYS A 168 11.24 0.13 1.94
C LYS A 168 11.81 -1.16 2.51
N VAL A 169 12.69 -1.86 1.80
CA VAL A 169 13.33 -3.09 2.33
C VAL A 169 14.14 -2.79 3.60
N ALA A 170 14.99 -1.76 3.56
CA ALA A 170 15.76 -1.36 4.74
C ALA A 170 14.85 -0.90 5.89
N PHE A 171 13.82 -0.11 5.59
CA PHE A 171 12.92 0.43 6.60
C PHE A 171 12.06 -0.65 7.25
N ILE A 172 11.51 -1.60 6.47
CA ILE A 172 10.69 -2.68 7.02
C ILE A 172 11.51 -3.57 7.96
N SER A 173 12.79 -3.81 7.63
CA SER A 173 13.72 -4.55 8.47
C SER A 173 13.88 -3.90 9.85
N VAL A 174 14.06 -2.57 9.86
CA VAL A 174 14.17 -1.77 11.10
C VAL A 174 12.86 -1.79 11.88
N LEU A 175 11.72 -1.63 11.21
CA LEU A 175 10.40 -1.68 11.86
C LEU A 175 10.15 -3.04 12.52
N PHE A 176 10.44 -4.15 11.83
CA PHE A 176 10.31 -5.49 12.42
C PHE A 176 11.15 -5.63 13.69
N PHE A 177 12.41 -5.19 13.66
CA PHE A 177 13.27 -5.21 14.84
C PHE A 177 12.70 -4.37 16.00
N ILE A 178 12.20 -3.17 15.73
CA ILE A 178 11.61 -2.29 16.74
C ILE A 178 10.34 -2.92 17.34
N PHE A 179 9.44 -3.42 16.50
CA PHE A 179 8.17 -4.01 16.95
C PHE A 179 8.36 -5.33 17.69
N GLU A 180 9.38 -6.11 17.33
CA GLU A 180 9.72 -7.32 18.09
C GLU A 180 10.28 -6.96 19.48
N LYS A 181 11.10 -5.91 19.57
CA LYS A 181 11.70 -5.48 20.84
C LYS A 181 10.69 -4.78 21.77
N HIS A 182 9.72 -4.07 21.19
CA HIS A 182 8.78 -3.23 21.94
C HIS A 182 7.35 -3.69 21.72
N THR A 183 6.78 -4.35 22.73
CA THR A 183 5.34 -4.66 22.77
C THR A 183 4.56 -3.42 23.18
N PHE A 184 3.72 -2.92 22.27
CA PHE A 184 2.89 -1.76 22.51
C PHE A 184 1.57 -2.18 23.17
N ASN A 185 1.47 -2.04 24.48
CA ASN A 185 0.22 -2.30 25.23
C ASN A 185 -0.51 -0.98 25.54
N ASN A 186 -1.10 -0.36 24.52
CA ASN A 186 -1.92 0.84 24.66
C ASN A 186 -3.33 0.57 24.13
N TYR A 187 -4.34 1.07 24.85
CA TYR A 187 -5.75 0.93 24.47
C TYR A 187 -6.03 1.46 23.05
N ILE A 188 -5.50 2.64 22.67
CA ILE A 188 -5.71 3.24 21.36
C ILE A 188 -5.14 2.32 20.26
N ILE A 189 -3.90 1.85 20.44
CA ILE A 189 -3.25 0.94 19.48
C ILE A 189 -4.05 -0.36 19.36
N THR A 190 -4.57 -0.87 20.49
CA THR A 190 -5.40 -2.08 20.53
C THR A 190 -6.73 -1.88 19.78
N VAL A 191 -7.38 -0.72 19.93
CA VAL A 191 -8.61 -0.40 19.19
C VAL A 191 -8.31 -0.26 17.70
N LEU A 192 -7.24 0.45 17.33
CA LEU A 192 -6.85 0.65 15.93
C LEU A 192 -6.47 -0.67 15.26
N SER A 193 -5.72 -1.54 15.92
CA SER A 193 -5.34 -2.85 15.38
C SER A 193 -6.56 -3.74 15.17
N LYS A 194 -7.47 -3.75 16.16
CA LYS A 194 -8.75 -4.46 16.13
C LYS A 194 -9.61 -4.03 14.94
N PHE A 195 -9.74 -2.73 14.67
CA PHE A 195 -10.53 -2.23 13.53
C PHE A 195 -9.74 -2.04 12.23
N SER A 196 -8.46 -2.41 12.18
CA SER A 196 -7.55 -2.07 11.07
C SER A 196 -8.08 -2.49 9.68
N PHE A 197 -8.64 -3.69 9.56
CA PHE A 197 -9.23 -4.18 8.31
C PHE A 197 -10.44 -3.34 7.87
N SER A 198 -11.35 -3.01 8.78
CA SER A 198 -12.49 -2.16 8.48
C SER A 198 -12.07 -0.72 8.16
N ILE A 199 -11.10 -0.17 8.91
CA ILE A 199 -10.53 1.16 8.63
C ILE A 199 -9.98 1.20 7.21
N TYR A 200 -9.24 0.16 6.79
CA TYR A 200 -8.69 0.07 5.44
C TYR A 200 -9.77 0.16 4.34
N LEU A 201 -10.97 -0.39 4.55
CA LEU A 201 -12.06 -0.32 3.57
C LEU A 201 -12.91 0.95 3.68
N ILE A 202 -13.06 1.51 4.88
CA ILE A 202 -13.99 2.63 5.16
C ILE A 202 -13.32 3.99 4.93
N HIS A 203 -12.02 4.14 5.24
CA HIS A 203 -11.35 5.45 5.19
C HIS A 203 -11.42 6.16 3.82
N PRO A 204 -11.38 5.49 2.64
CA PRO A 204 -11.48 6.20 1.37
C PRO A 204 -12.84 6.90 1.20
N TRP A 205 -13.92 6.28 1.71
CA TRP A 205 -15.26 6.89 1.70
C TRP A 205 -15.35 8.08 2.64
N VAL A 206 -14.76 7.96 3.83
CA VAL A 206 -14.71 9.08 4.77
C VAL A 206 -13.94 10.25 4.17
N ILE A 207 -12.79 9.99 3.53
CA ILE A 207 -12.02 11.01 2.82
C ILE A 207 -12.85 11.65 1.70
N LEU A 208 -13.54 10.84 0.89
CA LEU A 208 -14.39 11.33 -0.21
C LEU A 208 -15.48 12.27 0.30
N VAL A 209 -16.19 11.88 1.37
CA VAL A 209 -17.26 12.68 1.97
C VAL A 209 -16.72 13.96 2.58
N LEU A 210 -15.63 13.87 3.36
CA LEU A 210 -15.00 15.05 3.95
C LEU A 210 -14.53 16.02 2.87
N PHE A 211 -13.91 15.53 1.80
CA PHE A 211 -13.50 16.34 0.66
C PHE A 211 -14.68 17.09 0.02
N HIS A 212 -15.78 16.40 -0.28
CA HIS A 212 -16.97 17.04 -0.85
C HIS A 212 -17.58 18.08 0.10
N LEU A 213 -17.71 17.76 1.39
CA LEU A 213 -18.24 18.69 2.38
C LEU A 213 -17.33 19.92 2.53
N GLY A 214 -16.02 19.72 2.66
CA GLY A 214 -15.10 20.84 2.83
C GLY A 214 -14.99 21.72 1.58
N ASN A 215 -15.16 21.17 0.38
CA ASN A 215 -15.31 21.96 -0.85
C ASN A 215 -16.60 22.79 -0.83
N GLN A 216 -17.72 22.18 -0.43
CA GLN A 216 -19.01 22.87 -0.34
C GLN A 216 -18.99 24.02 0.67
N PHE A 217 -18.28 23.85 1.79
CA PHE A 217 -18.17 24.88 2.84
C PHE A 217 -16.91 25.77 2.71
N GLY A 218 -16.09 25.59 1.66
CA GLY A 218 -14.90 26.40 1.40
C GLY A 218 -13.71 26.19 2.37
N TYR A 219 -13.72 25.13 3.18
CA TYR A 219 -12.69 24.85 4.18
C TYR A 219 -11.63 23.82 3.74
N LEU A 220 -11.92 22.96 2.76
CA LEU A 220 -10.97 21.97 2.25
C LEU A 220 -10.63 22.25 0.78
N ILE A 221 -9.78 23.26 0.58
CA ILE A 221 -8.82 23.37 -0.53
C ILE A 221 -9.43 23.70 -1.90
N ASN A 222 -9.25 24.97 -2.28
CA ASN A 222 -8.87 25.32 -3.64
C ASN A 222 -7.49 24.69 -3.87
N ASP A 223 -7.33 23.79 -4.86
CA ASP A 223 -6.09 23.05 -5.23
C ASP A 223 -4.85 23.97 -5.55
N ARG A 224 -4.96 25.27 -5.25
CA ARG A 224 -4.03 26.35 -5.60
C ARG A 224 -3.12 26.80 -4.45
N THR A 225 -3.42 26.46 -3.21
CA THR A 225 -2.57 26.81 -2.06
C THR A 225 -1.94 25.54 -1.50
N GLU A 226 -0.70 25.26 -1.95
CA GLU A 226 0.19 24.24 -1.38
C GLU A 226 0.64 24.63 0.04
N GLU A 227 -0.31 24.78 0.96
CA GLU A 227 0.04 24.99 2.36
C GLU A 227 0.36 23.63 2.97
N ASN A 228 1.66 23.35 3.12
CA ASN A 228 2.19 22.23 3.90
C ASN A 228 1.87 22.39 5.39
N ASN A 229 0.59 22.27 5.75
CA ASN A 229 0.10 22.42 7.10
C ASN A 229 0.06 21.06 7.80
N ILE A 230 1.15 20.74 8.51
CA ILE A 230 1.29 19.50 9.28
C ILE A 230 0.17 19.37 10.33
N ALA A 231 -0.26 20.47 10.95
CA ALA A 231 -1.32 20.44 11.95
C ALA A 231 -2.66 20.03 11.32
N LEU A 232 -3.00 20.58 10.15
CA LEU A 232 -4.19 20.17 9.40
C LEU A 232 -4.09 18.70 8.97
N PHE A 233 -2.92 18.24 8.51
CA PHE A 233 -2.71 16.83 8.15
C PHE A 233 -2.93 15.89 9.34
N ILE A 234 -2.37 16.20 10.52
CA ILE A 234 -2.55 15.41 11.74
C ILE A 234 -4.02 15.41 12.15
N PHE A 235 -4.66 16.58 12.15
CA PHE A 235 -6.08 16.71 12.49
C PHE A 235 -6.96 15.88 11.56
N MET A 236 -6.79 16.01 10.24
CA MET A 236 -7.55 15.27 9.24
C MET A 236 -7.31 13.76 9.34
N THR A 237 -6.06 13.34 9.58
CA THR A 237 -5.74 11.92 9.82
C THR A 237 -6.48 11.40 11.05
N GLY A 238 -6.45 12.14 12.16
CA GLY A 238 -7.17 11.79 13.38
C GLY A 238 -8.68 11.70 13.16
N LEU A 239 -9.26 12.68 12.45
CA LEU A 239 -10.67 12.73 12.13
C LEU A 239 -11.11 11.54 11.26
N VAL A 240 -10.34 11.22 10.21
CA VAL A 240 -10.62 10.09 9.31
C VAL A 240 -10.54 8.77 10.07
N LEU A 241 -9.51 8.58 10.90
CA LEU A 241 -9.37 7.36 11.71
C LEU A 241 -10.51 7.22 12.72
N PHE A 242 -10.81 8.29 13.46
CA PHE A 242 -11.89 8.29 14.45
C PHE A 242 -13.24 7.95 13.80
N THR A 243 -13.57 8.63 12.70
CA THR A 243 -14.84 8.42 11.99
C THR A 243 -14.93 7.01 11.42
N SER A 244 -13.83 6.49 10.84
CA SER A 244 -13.79 5.13 10.31
C SER A 244 -14.02 4.07 11.41
N VAL A 245 -13.39 4.26 12.58
CA VAL A 245 -13.60 3.39 13.75
C VAL A 245 -15.04 3.50 14.26
N ALA A 246 -15.59 4.71 14.36
CA ALA A 246 -16.95 4.93 14.82
C ALA A 246 -17.98 4.25 13.92
N ILE A 247 -17.83 4.37 12.59
CA ILE A 247 -18.67 3.68 11.61
C ILE A 247 -18.56 2.16 11.80
N ALA A 248 -17.35 1.62 11.84
CA ALA A 248 -17.13 0.18 12.00
C ALA A 248 -17.70 -0.36 13.32
N ALA A 249 -17.50 0.36 14.41
CA ALA A 249 -18.02 0.00 15.74
C ALA A 249 -19.55 0.06 15.79
N THR A 250 -20.16 1.07 15.17
CA THR A 250 -21.62 1.22 15.08
C THR A 250 -22.22 0.11 14.25
N PHE A 251 -21.62 -0.21 13.11
CA PHE A 251 -22.07 -1.32 12.26
C PHE A 251 -21.99 -2.66 13.00
N LYS A 252 -20.90 -2.90 13.73
CA LYS A 252 -20.77 -4.07 14.61
C LYS A 252 -21.85 -4.10 15.68
N TRP A 253 -22.15 -2.96 16.28
CA TRP A 253 -23.18 -2.83 17.31
C TRP A 253 -24.58 -3.13 16.78
N LEU A 254 -24.96 -2.57 15.62
CA LEU A 254 -26.25 -2.80 14.98
C LEU A 254 -26.49 -4.27 14.59
N LEU A 255 -25.43 -4.98 14.21
CA LEU A 255 -25.51 -6.39 13.79
C LEU A 255 -25.21 -7.38 14.92
N ARG A 256 -25.19 -6.94 16.18
CA ARG A 256 -24.96 -7.81 17.34
C ARG A 256 -25.99 -8.95 17.35
N GLY A 257 -25.49 -10.19 17.36
CA GLY A 257 -26.29 -11.42 17.32
C GLY A 257 -26.08 -12.26 16.07
N ASN A 258 -25.52 -11.70 14.99
CA ASN A 258 -25.19 -12.45 13.78
C ASN A 258 -23.71 -12.85 13.77
N ARG A 259 -23.42 -14.16 13.71
CA ARG A 259 -22.02 -14.68 13.63
C ARG A 259 -21.24 -14.12 12.43
N ARG A 260 -21.93 -13.63 11.39
CA ARG A 260 -21.30 -13.10 10.17
C ARG A 260 -20.63 -11.73 10.34
N THR A 261 -20.80 -11.04 11.47
CA THR A 261 -20.15 -9.73 11.70
C THR A 261 -18.62 -9.82 11.68
N ILE A 262 -18.06 -10.98 12.02
CA ILE A 262 -16.62 -11.25 12.04
C ILE A 262 -16.00 -11.01 10.65
N TYR A 263 -16.71 -11.35 9.57
CA TYR A 263 -16.21 -11.16 8.20
C TYR A 263 -16.13 -9.69 7.77
N ILE A 264 -16.77 -8.79 8.49
CA ILE A 264 -16.84 -7.36 8.19
C ILE A 264 -15.88 -6.58 9.10
N THR A 265 -15.79 -6.99 10.37
CA THR A 265 -14.95 -6.31 11.37
C THR A 265 -13.56 -6.90 11.50
N GLY A 266 -13.30 -8.08 10.94
CA GLY A 266 -12.02 -8.78 11.01
C GLY A 266 -11.77 -9.51 12.34
N TYR A 267 -12.73 -9.46 13.26
CA TYR A 267 -12.74 -10.11 14.59
C TYR A 267 -14.17 -10.11 15.17
#